data_AF-A0A2H0ZXU4-F1
#
_entry.id   AF-A0A2H0ZXU4-F1
#
_cell.length_a   1.000
_cell.length_b   1.000
_cell.length_c   1.000
_cell.angle_alpha   90.00
_cell.angle_beta   90.00
_cell.angle_gamma   90.00
#
_symmetry.space_group_name_H-M   'P 1'
#
loop_
_entity.id
_entity.type
_entity.pdbx_description
1 polymer ?
#
loop_
_entity_poly.entity_id
_entity_poly.type
_entity_poly.pdbx_seq_one_letter_code
_entity_poly.pdbx_strand_id
1 'polypeptide(L)'
;MVRVSAFIAFCITLLVAAYLGFASIHLKHDKLVHFVTFVLLTVESFLLSEKSRHQIMAVTTMLCACVASEYIQSFVNPSRVFDSKDILANVCGVAAATLCCIVLVPRKRRIRRQVAMELDVQPSGTPLTPGSEDEVEGFVNVRASEIV
;
A
#
# COMPACT_ATOMS: atom_id res chain seq x y z
N MET A 1 13.73 -6.83 6.38
CA MET A 1 14.49 -6.76 5.11
C MET A 1 13.89 -5.62 4.30
N VAL A 2 14.67 -4.73 3.67
CA VAL A 2 14.08 -3.64 2.88
C VAL A 2 13.54 -4.21 1.58
N ARG A 3 12.29 -3.89 1.25
CA ARG A 3 11.67 -4.32 -0.01
C ARG A 3 12.23 -3.46 -1.13
N VAL A 4 13.25 -3.97 -1.83
CA VAL A 4 14.01 -3.22 -2.85
C VAL A 4 13.09 -2.53 -3.87
N SER A 5 12.04 -3.21 -4.32
CA SER A 5 11.06 -2.61 -5.24
C SER A 5 10.33 -1.40 -4.66
N ALA A 6 9.93 -1.45 -3.39
CA ALA A 6 9.29 -0.32 -2.74
C ALA A 6 10.28 0.83 -2.50
N PHE A 7 11.55 0.52 -2.23
CA PHE A 7 12.60 1.53 -2.06
C PHE A 7 12.90 2.26 -3.37
N ILE A 8 13.01 1.54 -4.48
CA ILE A 8 13.19 2.15 -5.81
C ILE A 8 12.00 3.05 -6.15
N ALA A 9 10.77 2.57 -5.92
CA ALA A 9 9.57 3.38 -6.14
C ALA A 9 9.61 4.67 -5.31
N PHE A 10 9.94 4.58 -4.01
CA PHE A 10 10.10 5.73 -3.12
C PHE A 10 11.11 6.75 -3.64
N CYS A 11 12.28 6.30 -4.08
CA CYS A 11 13.30 7.20 -4.64
C CYS A 11 12.82 7.90 -5.92
N ILE A 12 12.15 7.17 -6.82
CA ILE A 12 11.60 7.76 -8.05
C ILE A 12 10.52 8.79 -7.72
N THR A 13 9.56 8.44 -6.86
CA THR A 13 8.49 9.34 -6.42
C THR A 13 9.07 10.61 -5.77
N LEU A 14 10.12 10.47 -4.95
CA LEU A 14 10.80 11.60 -4.32
C LEU A 14 11.49 12.52 -5.34
N LEU A 15 12.13 11.97 -6.37
CA LEU A 15 12.74 12.75 -7.45
C LEU A 15 11.69 13.50 -8.28
N VAL A 16 10.57 12.84 -8.60
CA VAL A 16 9.44 13.47 -9.30
C VAL A 16 8.84 14.60 -8.45
N ALA A 17 8.64 14.37 -7.15
CA ALA A 17 8.15 15.37 -6.22
C ALA A 17 9.08 16.60 -6.15
N ALA A 18 10.39 16.38 -6.08
CA ALA A 18 11.38 17.45 -6.09
C ALA A 18 11.32 18.24 -7.41
N TYR A 19 11.25 17.55 -8.55
CA TYR A 19 11.11 18.22 -9.85
C TYR A 19 9.85 19.08 -9.92
N LEU A 20 8.68 18.53 -9.57
CA LEU A 20 7.41 19.27 -9.59
C LEU A 20 7.39 20.45 -8.61
N GLY A 21 8.05 20.30 -7.47
CA GLY A 21 8.12 21.31 -6.43
C GLY A 21 9.01 22.51 -6.79
N PHE A 22 10.15 22.25 -7.43
CA PHE A 22 11.12 23.30 -7.73
C PHE A 22 11.01 23.86 -9.15
N ALA A 23 10.42 23.12 -10.09
CA ALA A 23 10.22 23.63 -11.44
C ALA A 23 9.19 24.78 -11.46
N SER A 24 9.42 25.77 -12.33
CA SER A 24 8.50 26.88 -12.55
C SER A 24 7.35 26.47 -13.49
N ILE A 25 6.59 25.46 -13.07
CA ILE A 25 5.44 24.91 -13.80
C ILE A 25 4.17 25.24 -13.02
N HIS A 26 3.18 25.83 -13.70
CA HIS A 26 1.88 26.11 -13.11
C HIS A 26 0.89 25.01 -13.47
N LEU A 27 0.50 24.21 -12.48
CA LEU A 27 -0.49 23.15 -12.65
C LEU A 27 -1.87 23.65 -12.21
N LYS A 28 -2.90 23.38 -13.00
CA LYS A 28 -4.29 23.80 -12.72
C LYS A 28 -4.81 23.28 -11.37
N HIS A 29 -4.36 22.10 -10.95
CA HIS A 29 -4.79 21.44 -9.72
C HIS A 29 -3.60 21.19 -8.79
N ASP A 30 -2.81 22.23 -8.51
CA ASP A 30 -1.61 22.17 -7.64
C ASP A 30 -1.89 21.49 -6.30
N LYS A 31 -3.04 21.81 -5.67
CA LYS A 31 -3.44 21.25 -4.36
C LYS A 31 -3.69 19.74 -4.43
N LEU A 32 -4.20 19.26 -5.56
CA LEU A 32 -4.37 17.82 -5.80
C LEU A 32 -3.01 17.14 -6.00
N VAL A 33 -2.06 17.81 -6.66
CA VAL A 33 -0.70 17.29 -6.84
C VAL A 33 0.00 17.16 -5.49
N HIS A 34 -0.11 18.17 -4.62
CA HIS A 34 0.36 18.13 -3.24
C HIS A 34 -0.24 16.95 -2.46
N PHE A 35 -1.56 16.83 -2.48
CA PHE A 35 -2.27 15.72 -1.84
C PHE A 35 -1.79 14.34 -2.35
N VAL A 36 -1.79 14.12 -3.66
CA VAL A 36 -1.42 12.83 -4.27
C VAL A 36 0.04 12.49 -4.00
N THR A 37 0.94 13.48 -4.10
CA THR A 37 2.38 13.28 -3.85
C THR A 37 2.63 12.81 -2.42
N PHE A 38 2.01 13.47 -1.44
CA PHE A 38 2.14 13.06 -0.03
C PHE A 38 1.43 11.75 0.28
N VAL A 39 0.34 11.40 -0.43
CA VAL A 39 -0.24 10.06 -0.35
C VAL A 39 0.77 8.99 -0.80
N LEU A 40 1.38 9.16 -1.97
CA LEU A 40 2.32 8.17 -2.53
C LEU A 40 3.56 8.00 -1.64
N LEU A 41 4.21 9.11 -1.25
CA LEU A 41 5.38 9.08 -0.37
C LEU A 41 5.07 8.44 1.00
N THR A 42 3.89 8.68 1.55
CA THR A 42 3.47 8.08 2.83
C THR A 42 3.19 6.58 2.66
N VAL A 43 2.50 6.16 1.61
CA VAL A 43 2.25 4.74 1.34
C VAL A 43 3.56 3.98 1.15
N GLU A 44 4.46 4.50 0.32
CA GLU A 44 5.76 3.88 0.04
C GLU A 44 6.62 3.78 1.30
N SER A 45 6.75 4.86 2.06
CA SER A 45 7.51 4.85 3.33
C SER A 45 6.92 3.90 4.38
N PHE A 46 5.59 3.76 4.41
CA PHE A 46 4.92 2.76 5.25
C PHE A 46 5.22 1.32 4.79
N LEU A 47 5.27 1.07 3.47
CA LEU A 47 5.58 -0.24 2.90
C LEU A 47 7.05 -0.65 3.07
N LEU A 48 7.97 0.31 3.14
CA LEU A 48 9.37 0.09 3.53
C LEU A 48 9.49 -0.36 4.99
N SER A 49 8.55 0.08 5.84
CA SER A 49 8.59 -0.13 7.28
C SER A 49 7.79 -1.36 7.69
N GLU A 50 8.49 -2.39 8.18
CA GLU A 50 7.83 -3.61 8.67
C GLU A 50 7.40 -3.52 10.14
N LYS A 51 8.11 -2.71 10.94
CA LYS A 51 7.93 -2.56 12.39
C LYS A 51 7.13 -1.29 12.69
N SER A 52 6.24 -1.35 13.68
CA SER A 52 5.42 -0.22 14.13
C SER A 52 6.25 1.02 14.48
N ARG A 53 7.38 0.85 15.18
CA ARG A 53 8.28 1.97 15.52
C ARG A 53 8.80 2.71 14.28
N HIS A 54 9.15 2.00 13.21
CA HIS A 54 9.65 2.61 11.97
C HIS A 54 8.51 3.26 11.19
N GLN A 55 7.30 2.68 11.26
CA GLN A 55 6.09 3.29 10.67
C GLN A 55 5.74 4.61 11.34
N ILE A 56 5.84 4.70 12.67
CA ILE A 56 5.64 5.96 13.41
C ILE A 56 6.69 6.98 12.97
N MET A 57 7.98 6.60 12.93
CA MET A 57 9.04 7.51 12.46
C MET A 57 8.82 7.98 11.02
N ALA A 58 8.35 7.09 10.12
CA ALA A 58 8.04 7.44 8.73
C ALA A 58 6.90 8.46 8.66
N VAL A 59 5.80 8.25 9.38
CA VAL A 59 4.67 9.18 9.43
C VAL A 59 5.10 10.53 10.03
N THR A 60 5.86 10.53 11.12
CA THR A 60 6.41 11.77 11.71
C THR A 60 7.29 12.52 10.72
N THR A 61 8.15 11.80 9.99
CA THR A 61 8.99 12.39 8.94
C THR A 61 8.16 13.03 7.83
N MET A 62 7.08 12.36 7.40
CA MET A 62 6.16 12.90 6.39
C MET A 62 5.42 14.14 6.89
N LEU A 63 4.99 14.17 8.16
CA LEU A 63 4.36 15.36 8.74
C LEU A 63 5.32 16.56 8.82
N CYS A 64 6.58 16.33 9.18
CA CYS A 64 7.60 17.38 9.11
C CYS A 64 7.81 17.85 7.66
N ALA A 65 7.84 16.92 6.70
CA ALA A 65 7.99 17.24 5.29
C ALA A 65 6.80 18.05 4.72
N CYS A 66 5.57 17.87 5.24
CA CYS A 66 4.41 18.67 4.83
C CYS A 66 4.66 20.17 4.96
N VAL A 67 5.31 20.57 6.07
CA VAL A 67 5.62 21.97 6.35
C VAL A 67 6.93 22.38 5.69
N ALA A 68 7.97 21.53 5.82
CA ALA A 68 9.30 21.86 5.30
C ALA A 68 9.31 22.04 3.78
N SER A 69 8.52 21.25 3.04
CA SER A 69 8.46 21.36 1.57
C SER A 69 8.02 22.75 1.11
N GLU A 70 6.99 23.34 1.73
CA GLU A 70 6.48 24.67 1.40
C GLU A 70 7.51 25.78 1.66
N TYR A 71 8.19 25.72 2.81
CA TYR A 71 9.26 26.66 3.14
C TYR A 71 10.45 26.52 2.19
N ILE A 72 10.87 25.30 1.88
CA ILE A 72 12.01 25.06 0.99
C ILE A 72 11.68 25.48 -0.44
N GLN A 73 10.46 25.21 -0.94
CA GLN A 73 10.04 25.61 -2.28
C GLN A 73 9.99 27.13 -2.44
N SER A 74 9.36 27.83 -1.50
CA SER A 74 9.29 29.30 -1.51
C SER A 74 10.64 29.98 -1.33
N PHE A 75 11.58 29.33 -0.61
CA PHE A 75 12.95 29.81 -0.47
C PHE A 75 13.80 29.58 -1.73
N VAL A 76 13.69 28.39 -2.34
CA VAL A 76 14.51 27.98 -3.48
C VAL A 76 14.01 28.56 -4.81
N ASN A 77 12.69 28.66 -4.99
CA ASN A 77 12.07 29.20 -6.19
C ASN A 77 11.32 30.49 -5.85
N PRO A 78 11.90 31.69 -6.11
CA PRO A 78 11.29 32.97 -5.80
C PRO A 78 9.94 33.22 -6.49
N SER A 79 9.61 32.47 -7.55
CA SER A 79 8.31 32.55 -8.23
C SER A 79 7.19 31.76 -7.53
N ARG A 80 7.54 30.89 -6.58
CA ARG A 80 6.59 30.13 -5.75
C ARG A 80 6.31 30.91 -4.46
N VAL A 81 5.07 31.37 -4.34
CA VAL A 81 4.58 32.04 -3.12
C VAL A 81 4.15 31.00 -2.11
N PHE A 82 4.50 31.23 -0.84
CA PHE A 82 4.06 30.40 0.28
C PHE A 82 2.53 30.33 0.38
N ASP A 83 1.95 29.12 0.38
CA ASP A 83 0.51 28.87 0.49
C ASP A 83 0.18 27.83 1.57
N SER A 84 -0.51 28.26 2.62
CA SER A 84 -0.91 27.37 3.73
C SER A 84 -1.92 26.29 3.29
N LYS A 85 -2.60 26.46 2.16
CA LYS A 85 -3.50 25.44 1.61
C LYS A 85 -2.74 24.25 1.05
N ASP A 86 -1.50 24.45 0.60
CA ASP A 86 -0.65 23.36 0.11
C ASP A 86 -0.15 22.50 1.27
N ILE A 87 0.18 23.12 2.42
CA ILE A 87 0.43 22.39 3.69
C ILE A 87 -0.80 21.57 4.10
N LEU A 88 -2.01 22.15 4.04
CA LEU A 88 -3.24 21.43 4.37
C LEU A 88 -3.44 20.22 3.44
N ALA A 89 -3.23 20.38 2.13
CA ALA A 89 -3.31 19.30 1.17
C ALA A 89 -2.30 18.18 1.47
N ASN A 90 -1.05 18.55 1.80
CA ASN A 90 -0.01 17.60 2.21
C ASN A 90 -0.45 16.80 3.44
N VAL A 91 -0.91 17.48 4.50
CA VAL A 91 -1.37 16.85 5.75
C VAL A 91 -2.56 15.92 5.51
N CYS A 92 -3.55 16.35 4.74
CA CYS A 92 -4.68 15.49 4.35
C CYS A 92 -4.20 14.24 3.60
N GLY A 93 -3.21 14.37 2.72
CA GLY A 93 -2.60 13.24 2.01
C GLY A 93 -1.92 12.25 2.94
N VAL A 94 -1.08 12.72 3.86
CA VAL A 94 -0.43 11.88 4.88
C VAL A 94 -1.46 11.17 5.77
N ALA A 95 -2.49 11.89 6.22
CA ALA A 95 -3.55 11.33 7.06
C ALA A 95 -4.34 10.23 6.34
N ALA A 96 -4.78 10.50 5.10
CA ALA A 96 -5.52 9.54 4.29
C ALA A 96 -4.70 8.28 4.00
N ALA A 97 -3.44 8.44 3.60
CA ALA A 97 -2.52 7.33 3.35
C ALA A 97 -2.26 6.51 4.61
N THR A 98 -1.99 7.17 5.74
CA THR A 98 -1.74 6.51 7.02
C THR A 98 -2.93 5.66 7.46
N LEU A 99 -4.15 6.22 7.39
CA LEU A 99 -5.38 5.50 7.73
C LEU A 99 -5.57 4.28 6.82
N CYS A 100 -5.41 4.45 5.51
CA CYS A 100 -5.51 3.35 4.56
C CYS A 100 -4.46 2.26 4.83
N CYS A 101 -3.21 2.63 5.11
CA CYS A 101 -2.12 1.70 5.35
C CYS A 101 -2.30 0.89 6.62
N ILE A 102 -2.74 1.52 7.72
CA ILE A 102 -2.98 0.84 9.01
C ILE A 102 -4.07 -0.23 8.86
N VAL A 103 -5.08 0.00 8.01
CA VAL A 103 -6.17 -0.97 7.78
C VAL A 103 -5.78 -2.05 6.76
N LEU A 104 -5.27 -1.65 5.59
CA LEU A 104 -5.11 -2.54 4.44
C LEU A 104 -3.86 -3.41 4.52
N VAL A 105 -2.75 -2.89 5.06
CA VAL A 105 -1.48 -3.63 5.08
C VAL A 105 -1.55 -4.85 5.99
N PRO A 106 -2.03 -4.77 7.24
CA PRO A 106 -2.20 -5.95 8.09
C PRO A 106 -3.20 -6.95 7.51
N ARG A 107 -4.32 -6.47 6.94
CA ARG A 107 -5.33 -7.33 6.29
C ARG A 107 -4.70 -8.14 5.15
N LYS A 108 -3.95 -7.49 4.26
CA LYS A 108 -3.24 -8.14 3.15
C LYS A 108 -2.19 -9.15 3.64
N ARG A 109 -1.49 -8.85 4.74
CA ARG A 109 -0.52 -9.78 5.35
C ARG A 109 -1.22 -11.01 5.96
N ARG A 110 -2.39 -10.87 6.58
CA ARG A 110 -3.18 -11.99 7.13
C ARG A 110 -3.66 -12.93 6.03
N ILE A 111 -4.27 -12.40 4.97
CA ILE A 111 -4.76 -13.20 3.84
C ILE A 111 -3.62 -14.00 3.20
N ARG A 112 -2.47 -13.36 2.95
CA ARG A 112 -1.29 -14.05 2.38
C ARG A 112 -0.77 -15.19 3.25
N ARG A 113 -0.82 -15.04 4.59
CA ARG A 113 -0.41 -16.09 5.53
C ARG A 113 -1.40 -17.26 5.53
N GLN A 114 -2.70 -16.99 5.44
CA GLN A 114 -3.74 -18.02 5.36
C GLN A 114 -3.59 -18.86 4.09
N VAL A 115 -3.46 -18.20 2.94
CA VAL A 115 -3.24 -18.88 1.64
C VAL A 115 -1.93 -19.68 1.64
N ALA A 116 -0.86 -19.15 2.25
CA ALA A 116 0.40 -19.89 2.35
C ALA A 116 0.29 -21.15 3.23
N MET A 117 -0.50 -21.10 4.32
CA MET A 117 -0.76 -22.29 5.15
C MET A 117 -1.63 -23.32 4.42
N GLU A 118 -2.63 -22.89 3.66
CA GLU A 118 -3.49 -23.80 2.87
C GLU A 118 -2.68 -24.56 1.80
N LEU A 119 -1.74 -23.87 1.13
CA LEU A 119 -0.84 -24.49 0.15
C LEU A 119 0.16 -25.47 0.76
N ASP A 120 0.61 -25.24 2.00
CA ASP A 120 1.57 -26.13 2.71
C ASP A 120 0.88 -27.38 3.28
N VAL A 121 -0.41 -27.28 3.63
CA VAL A 121 -1.23 -28.39 4.14
C VAL A 121 -1.68 -29.33 3.01
N GLN A 122 -1.72 -28.88 1.76
CA GLN A 122 -2.10 -29.73 0.63
C GLN A 122 -0.96 -30.72 0.32
N PRO A 123 -1.15 -32.04 0.53
CA PRO A 123 -0.06 -32.99 0.43
C PRO A 123 0.44 -33.09 -1.01
N SER A 124 1.76 -33.01 -1.19
CA SER A 124 2.48 -33.37 -2.40
C SER A 124 2.22 -34.84 -2.77
N GLY A 125 1.09 -35.14 -3.40
CA GLY A 125 0.76 -36.53 -3.71
C GLY A 125 -0.64 -36.76 -4.26
N THR A 126 -0.82 -36.45 -5.54
CA THR A 126 -1.43 -37.44 -6.46
C THR A 126 -0.98 -37.07 -7.88
N PRO A 127 -0.12 -37.88 -8.53
CA PRO A 127 -0.04 -37.84 -9.98
C PRO A 127 -1.47 -38.01 -10.51
N LEU A 128 -1.91 -37.13 -11.40
CA LEU A 128 -3.11 -37.37 -12.20
C LEU A 128 -2.85 -38.63 -13.04
N THR A 129 -3.13 -39.81 -12.50
CA THR A 129 -3.41 -40.97 -13.34
C THR A 129 -4.66 -40.62 -14.13
N PRO A 130 -4.63 -40.68 -15.47
CA PRO A 130 -5.85 -40.53 -16.25
C PRO A 130 -6.82 -41.61 -15.77
N GLY A 131 -7.98 -41.18 -15.28
CA GLY A 131 -8.98 -42.08 -14.69
C GLY A 131 -9.38 -43.16 -15.68
N SER A 132 -9.25 -44.42 -15.26
CA SER A 132 -10.04 -45.52 -15.80
C SER A 132 -11.49 -45.32 -15.36
N GLU A 133 -12.43 -45.47 -16.29
CA GLU A 133 -13.83 -45.04 -16.25
C GLU A 133 -14.76 -45.84 -15.30
N ASP A 134 -14.24 -46.50 -14.26
CA ASP A 134 -14.99 -47.57 -13.57
C ASP A 134 -15.60 -47.22 -12.19
N GLU A 135 -15.54 -45.98 -11.70
CA GLU A 135 -16.11 -45.62 -10.36
C GLU A 135 -17.38 -44.75 -10.43
N VAL A 136 -18.38 -45.12 -11.25
CA VAL A 136 -19.71 -44.45 -11.27
C VAL A 136 -20.76 -45.16 -10.39
N GLU A 137 -20.50 -46.35 -9.86
CA GLU A 137 -21.48 -47.05 -9.01
C GLU A 137 -21.00 -47.13 -7.55
N GLY A 138 -21.52 -46.27 -6.67
CA GLY A 138 -21.28 -46.56 -5.25
C GLY A 138 -21.71 -45.59 -4.17
N PHE A 139 -22.55 -44.56 -4.38
CA PHE A 139 -23.10 -43.82 -3.23
C PHE A 139 -24.53 -43.30 -3.48
N VAL A 140 -25.49 -44.22 -3.58
CA VAL A 140 -26.89 -43.94 -3.23
C VAL A 140 -27.38 -45.03 -2.30
N ASN A 141 -27.38 -44.76 -0.99
CA ASN A 141 -28.25 -45.47 -0.05
C ASN A 141 -28.75 -44.50 1.02
N VAL A 142 -29.81 -43.77 0.67
CA VAL A 142 -30.60 -42.98 1.62
C VAL A 142 -31.46 -43.95 2.41
N ARG A 143 -31.13 -44.15 3.69
CA ARG A 143 -32.01 -44.83 4.66
C ARG A 143 -33.32 -44.05 4.79
N ALA A 144 -34.38 -44.56 4.18
CA ALA A 144 -35.75 -44.17 4.44
C ALA A 144 -36.49 -45.37 5.07
N SER A 145 -36.35 -45.55 6.39
CA SER A 145 -37.23 -46.45 7.15
C SER A 145 -37.13 -46.23 8.67
N GLU A 146 -37.34 -45.00 9.17
CA GLU A 146 -37.74 -44.78 10.57
C GLU A 146 -38.60 -43.51 10.66
N ILE A 147 -39.85 -43.59 10.20
CA ILE A 147 -40.95 -42.80 10.75
C ILE A 147 -42.13 -43.76 10.94
N VAL A 148 -42.57 -43.81 12.20
CA VAL A 148 -43.71 -44.53 12.78
C VAL A 148 -45.02 -44.28 12.03
#